data_AF-A0A6C0AL61-F1
#
_entry.id   AF-A0A6C0AL61-F1
#
_cell.length_a   1.000
_cell.length_b   1.000
_cell.length_c   1.000
_cell.angle_alpha   90.00
_cell.angle_beta   90.00
_cell.angle_gamma   90.00
#
_symmetry.space_group_name_H-M   'P 1'
#
loop_
_entity.id
_entity.type
_entity.pdbx_description
1 polymer ?
#
loop_
_entity_poly.entity_id
_entity_poly.type
_entity_poly.pdbx_seq_one_letter_code
_entity_poly.pdbx_strand_id
1 'polypeptide(L)'
;MTEIISNLSPEFLKLQKEKHNINISKKKIEKEISKLEKELKIHKQELKNVNKTIFKICKHKWRRNWEASHDDICKFYCGICGLNVCDK
;
A
#
# COMPACT_ATOMS: atom_id res chain seq x y z
N MET A 1 9.48 23.57 39.73
CA MET A 1 8.77 22.98 38.56
C MET A 1 7.73 21.92 38.94
N THR A 2 7.78 21.35 40.16
CA THR A 2 6.88 20.31 40.65
C THR A 2 5.50 20.82 41.09
N GLU A 3 5.38 22.07 41.55
CA GLU A 3 4.12 22.62 42.10
C GLU A 3 3.07 22.99 41.04
N ILE A 4 3.48 23.28 39.79
CA ILE A 4 2.55 23.70 38.73
C ILE A 4 1.69 22.52 38.23
N ILE A 5 2.21 21.29 38.33
CA ILE A 5 1.50 20.10 37.86
C ILE A 5 0.42 19.67 38.85
N SER A 6 0.56 19.96 40.16
CA SER A 6 -0.42 19.54 41.17
C SER A 6 -1.72 20.34 41.16
N ASN A 7 -1.76 21.48 40.45
CA ASN A 7 -2.93 22.36 40.33
C ASN A 7 -3.67 22.24 38.99
N LEU A 8 -3.29 21.28 38.13
CA LEU A 8 -4.00 21.03 36.88
C LEU A 8 -5.23 20.14 37.15
N SER A 9 -6.36 20.52 36.54
CA SER A 9 -7.59 19.73 36.58
C SER A 9 -7.31 18.27 36.19
N PRO A 10 -7.88 17.28 36.91
CA PRO A 10 -7.78 15.86 36.55
C PRO A 10 -8.14 15.59 35.08
N GLU A 11 -9.06 16.38 34.53
CA GLU A 11 -9.48 16.31 33.13
C GLU A 11 -8.38 16.75 32.17
N PHE A 12 -7.62 17.80 32.50
CA PHE A 12 -6.46 18.22 31.72
C PHE A 12 -5.36 17.15 31.70
N LEU A 13 -5.07 16.53 32.85
CA LEU A 13 -4.09 15.44 32.94
C LEU A 13 -4.54 14.21 32.14
N LYS A 14 -5.84 13.91 32.12
CA LYS A 14 -6.42 12.85 31.29
C LYS A 14 -6.25 13.15 29.80
N LEU A 15 -6.61 14.35 29.36
CA LEU A 15 -6.46 14.78 27.96
C LEU A 15 -4.99 14.79 27.51
N GLN A 16 -4.05 15.14 28.40
CA GLN A 16 -2.62 15.09 28.10
C GLN A 16 -2.13 13.65 27.85
N LYS A 17 -2.59 12.68 28.66
CA LYS A 17 -2.31 11.26 28.46
C LYS A 17 -2.93 10.73 27.17
N GLU A 18 -4.17 11.09 26.88
CA GLU A 18 -4.85 10.71 25.64
C GLU A 18 -4.12 11.25 24.41
N LYS A 19 -3.74 12.54 24.42
CA LYS A 19 -2.93 13.16 23.36
C LYS A 19 -1.60 12.41 23.15
N HIS A 20 -0.93 12.03 24.24
CA HIS A 20 0.31 11.27 24.17
C HIS A 20 0.10 9.90 23.52
N ASN A 21 -0.95 9.18 23.91
CA ASN A 21 -1.29 7.87 23.36
C ASN A 21 -1.65 7.97 21.86
N ILE A 22 -2.44 8.98 21.47
CA ILE A 22 -2.78 9.24 20.07
C ILE A 22 -1.51 9.48 19.25
N ASN A 23 -0.57 10.28 19.77
CA ASN A 23 0.69 10.56 19.08
C ASN A 23 1.55 9.29 18.91
N ILE A 24 1.59 8.39 19.90
CA ILE A 24 2.28 7.11 19.77
C ILE A 24 1.62 6.26 18.69
N SER A 25 0.29 6.13 18.73
CA SER A 25 -0.47 5.35 17.75
C SER A 25 -0.28 5.90 16.34
N LYS A 26 -0.34 7.22 16.15
CA LYS A 26 -0.08 7.88 14.87
C LYS A 26 1.30 7.49 14.32
N LYS A 27 2.35 7.57 15.14
CA LYS A 27 3.72 7.18 14.73
C LYS A 27 3.83 5.70 14.36
N LYS A 28 3.08 4.82 15.03
CA LYS A 28 3.04 3.39 14.68
C LYS A 28 2.39 3.18 13.32
N ILE A 29 1.24 3.82 13.08
CA ILE A 29 0.52 3.76 11.81
C ILE A 29 1.38 4.30 10.67
N GLU A 30 2.07 5.43 10.85
CA GLU A 30 2.98 6.00 9.84
C GLU A 30 4.11 5.03 9.46
N LYS A 31 4.68 4.31 10.43
CA LYS A 31 5.68 3.28 10.16
C LYS A 31 5.11 2.09 9.39
N GLU A 32 3.89 1.68 9.73
CA GLU A 32 3.20 0.58 9.06
C GLU A 32 2.84 0.93 7.62
N ILE A 33 2.34 2.15 7.37
CA ILE A 33 2.11 2.68 6.02
C ILE A 33 3.40 2.63 5.21
N SER A 34 4.50 3.16 5.74
CA SER A 34 5.79 3.15 5.03
C SER A 34 6.30 1.73 4.73
N LYS A 35 6.05 0.77 5.63
CA LYS A 35 6.38 -0.65 5.40
C LYS A 35 5.52 -1.22 4.27
N LEU A 36 4.21 -1.02 4.32
CA LEU A 36 3.26 -1.51 3.31
C LEU A 36 3.53 -0.90 1.93
N GLU A 37 3.91 0.38 1.85
CA GLU A 37 4.30 1.03 0.59
C GLU A 37 5.53 0.37 -0.05
N LYS A 38 6.52 -0.01 0.78
CA LYS A 38 7.71 -0.74 0.31
C LYS A 38 7.36 -2.14 -0.17
N GLU A 39 6.54 -2.88 0.59
CA GLU A 39 6.07 -4.21 0.22
C GLU A 39 5.26 -4.16 -1.08
N LEU A 40 4.36 -3.19 -1.22
CA LEU A 40 3.59 -2.96 -2.44
C LEU A 40 4.51 -2.70 -3.64
N LYS A 41 5.57 -1.92 -3.47
CA LYS A 41 6.55 -1.67 -4.54
C LYS A 41 7.28 -2.95 -4.95
N ILE A 42 7.66 -3.79 -3.99
CA ILE A 42 8.30 -5.09 -4.25
C ILE A 42 7.34 -6.00 -5.03
N HIS A 43 6.11 -6.18 -4.53
CA HIS A 43 5.12 -7.03 -5.20
C HIS A 43 4.74 -6.53 -6.59
N LYS A 44 4.66 -5.21 -6.81
CA LYS A 44 4.49 -4.64 -8.16
C LYS A 44 5.65 -5.04 -9.08
N GLN A 45 6.88 -5.03 -8.58
CA GLN A 45 8.05 -5.43 -9.38
C GLN A 45 8.08 -6.93 -9.67
N GLU A 46 7.72 -7.76 -8.70
CA GLU A 46 7.58 -9.22 -8.88
C GLU A 46 6.52 -9.54 -9.92
N LEU A 47 5.36 -8.89 -9.83
CA LEU A 47 4.27 -9.05 -10.79
C LEU A 47 4.72 -8.65 -12.20
N LYS A 48 5.46 -7.53 -12.35
CA LYS A 48 6.08 -7.16 -13.64
C LYS A 48 7.01 -8.24 -14.18
N ASN A 49 7.81 -8.88 -13.33
CA ASN A 49 8.74 -9.93 -13.75
C ASN A 49 7.99 -11.20 -14.19
N VAL A 50 6.97 -11.63 -13.44
CA VAL A 50 6.10 -12.75 -13.80
C VAL A 50 5.43 -12.48 -15.15
N ASN A 51 4.89 -11.28 -15.36
CA ASN A 51 4.24 -10.90 -16.60
C ASN A 51 5.17 -10.93 -17.81
N LYS A 52 6.43 -10.46 -17.66
CA LYS A 52 7.43 -10.59 -18.71
C LYS A 52 7.67 -12.04 -19.10
N THR A 53 7.71 -12.96 -18.12
CA THR A 53 7.86 -14.39 -18.37
C THR A 53 6.65 -14.95 -19.11
N ILE A 54 5.43 -14.59 -18.69
CA ILE A 54 4.19 -15.01 -19.35
C ILE A 54 4.15 -14.52 -20.80
N PHE A 55 4.48 -13.26 -21.07
CA PHE A 55 4.56 -12.71 -22.43
C PHE A 55 5.55 -13.48 -23.32
N LYS A 56 6.70 -13.89 -22.77
CA LYS A 56 7.69 -14.68 -23.52
C LYS A 56 7.19 -16.08 -23.87
N ILE A 57 6.42 -16.71 -22.98
CA ILE A 57 5.92 -18.08 -23.16
C ILE A 57 4.68 -18.10 -24.07
N CYS A 58 3.76 -17.16 -23.88
CA CYS A 58 2.52 -17.08 -24.63
C CYS A 58 2.75 -16.46 -26.01
N LYS A 59 2.71 -17.30 -27.05
CA LYS A 59 2.86 -16.89 -28.45
C LYS A 59 1.56 -16.38 -29.10
N HIS A 60 0.48 -16.26 -28.34
CA HIS A 60 -0.82 -15.82 -28.84
C HIS A 60 -0.94 -14.30 -28.93
N LYS A 61 -1.95 -13.82 -29.66
CA LYS A 61 -2.24 -12.38 -29.78
C LYS A 61 -2.82 -11.84 -28.47
N TRP A 62 -2.08 -10.92 -27.86
CA TRP A 62 -2.50 -10.16 -26.68
C TRP A 62 -3.45 -9.02 -27.09
N ARG A 63 -4.50 -8.81 -26.31
CA ARG A 63 -5.49 -7.73 -26.47
C ARG A 63 -5.45 -6.80 -25.27
N ARG A 64 -5.72 -5.52 -25.47
CA ARG A 64 -5.81 -4.56 -24.36
C ARG A 64 -7.13 -4.72 -23.62
N ASN A 65 -7.08 -4.74 -22.28
CA ASN A 65 -8.26 -4.64 -21.42
C ASN A 65 -8.50 -3.17 -21.05
N TRP A 66 -9.54 -2.56 -21.59
CA TRP A 66 -9.88 -1.15 -21.36
C TRP A 66 -10.59 -0.91 -20.03
N GLU A 67 -11.24 -1.93 -19.46
CA GLU A 67 -11.92 -1.86 -18.17
C GLU A 67 -10.92 -1.81 -17.01
N ALA A 68 -9.70 -2.32 -17.22
CA ALA A 68 -8.59 -2.26 -16.27
C ALA A 68 -7.71 -1.01 -16.44
N SER A 69 -8.19 0.04 -17.12
CA SER A 69 -7.38 1.23 -17.45
C SER A 69 -6.91 2.06 -16.24
N HIS A 70 -7.64 1.98 -15.12
CA HIS A 70 -7.26 2.61 -13.85
C HIS A 70 -6.18 1.85 -13.09
N ASP A 71 -5.96 0.58 -13.43
CA ASP A 71 -4.88 -0.22 -12.89
C ASP A 71 -3.71 -0.14 -13.87
N ASP A 72 -2.62 0.51 -13.47
CA ASP A 72 -1.41 0.61 -14.29
C ASP A 72 -0.81 -0.75 -14.63
N ILE A 73 -1.25 -1.78 -13.91
CA ILE A 73 -0.73 -3.11 -13.93
C ILE A 73 -1.50 -3.85 -15.05
N CYS A 74 -2.74 -4.33 -14.89
CA CYS A 74 -3.42 -5.28 -15.81
C CYS A 74 -3.98 -4.75 -17.16
N LYS A 75 -3.16 -4.17 -18.05
CA LYS A 75 -3.65 -3.61 -19.33
C LYS A 75 -3.83 -4.60 -20.47
N PHE A 76 -3.33 -5.84 -20.38
CA PHE A 76 -3.39 -6.80 -21.51
C PHE A 76 -3.85 -8.19 -21.08
N TYR A 77 -4.52 -8.88 -21.99
CA TYR A 77 -4.95 -10.26 -21.79
C TYR A 77 -4.83 -11.08 -23.07
N CYS A 78 -4.60 -12.38 -22.90
CA CYS A 78 -4.61 -13.35 -23.97
C CYS A 78 -6.01 -13.99 -24.04
N GLY A 79 -6.76 -13.69 -25.09
CA GLY A 79 -8.12 -14.23 -25.26
C GLY A 79 -8.19 -15.75 -25.51
N ILE A 80 -7.04 -16.41 -25.76
CA ILE A 80 -6.96 -17.87 -25.94
C ILE A 80 -6.59 -18.56 -24.62
N CYS A 81 -5.58 -18.05 -23.92
CA CYS A 81 -5.10 -18.65 -22.67
C CYS A 81 -5.84 -18.17 -21.42
N GLY A 82 -6.67 -17.13 -21.52
CA GLY A 82 -7.28 -16.47 -20.35
C GLY A 82 -6.26 -15.79 -19.43
N LEU A 83 -5.02 -15.62 -19.88
CA LEU A 83 -3.95 -15.02 -19.09
C LEU A 83 -4.11 -13.49 -19.13
N ASN A 84 -4.16 -12.87 -17.96
CA ASN A 84 -4.07 -11.42 -17.80
C ASN A 84 -2.64 -11.06 -17.43
N VAL A 85 -2.10 -10.03 -18.06
CA VAL A 85 -0.74 -9.55 -17.82
C VAL A 85 -0.70 -8.05 -17.80
N CYS A 86 0.36 -7.58 -17.15
CA CYS A 86 0.53 -6.19 -16.87
C CYS A 86 1.58 -5.55 -17.77
N ASP A 87 1.29 -4.35 -18.25
CA ASP A 87 2.16 -3.68 -19.23
C ASP A 87 3.31 -2.91 -18.56
N LYS A 88 4.36 -2.67 -19.35
CA LYS A 88 5.70 -2.19 -18.96
C LYS A 88 5.70 -0.96 -18.05
#